data_AF-A0A1S3JTG7-F1
#
_entry.id   AF-A0A1S3JTG7-F1
#
_cell.length_a   1.000
_cell.length_b   1.000
_cell.length_c   1.000
_cell.angle_alpha   90.00
_cell.angle_beta   90.00
_cell.angle_gamma   90.00
#
_symmetry.space_group_name_H-M   'P 1'
#
loop_
_entity.id
_entity.type
_entity.pdbx_description
1 polymer ?
#
loop_
_entity_poly.entity_id
_entity_poly.type
_entity_poly.pdbx_seq_one_letter_code
_entity_poly.pdbx_strand_id
1 'polypeptide(L)'
;MDLPWAVGFAFVFGAFFLYVTLLFLYVASNGRLLKVIPEFSDAWCFGWSAVILVYFLDNPGDVSSLYIKVYAMLPLLFSCLIGLIYDVYRIFRMARKRQKMLAQRKKQQDEANEVVEMEILAPSYWVNFQNDFKKWAGQEGKVMIVDVSSGEIQDEISRMMTKSWSKVKMLIHARGNADFKITKVERVENPRLWSQYFCKLQDISRKCYQHPFEKAPWMNAYTYKLSRILNEGLRNELNEYYFFHGTNANVAEAICATGFDFRISKEGPLGRGIYLAENFSKAELDMIKEAKRKKTNRGMKELKMFLVRACMGRPYLTREKKQFPRPPCTVKGCMQVKCTHTSHFDSVIADVSTELYREFIIYEKTMCYPEYIITYDRIVNPV
;
A
#
# COMPACT_ATOMS: atom_id res chain seq x y z
N MET A 1 -65.62 -18.11 -22.59
CA MET A 1 -64.95 -19.40 -22.32
C MET A 1 -64.36 -19.28 -20.94
N ASP A 2 -65.05 -19.83 -19.95
CA ASP A 2 -64.66 -19.74 -18.55
C ASP A 2 -63.51 -20.70 -18.30
N LEU A 3 -62.30 -20.15 -18.18
CA LEU A 3 -61.17 -20.93 -17.68
C LEU A 3 -61.44 -21.20 -16.19
N PRO A 4 -61.58 -22.45 -15.74
CA PRO A 4 -61.93 -22.73 -14.34
C PRO A 4 -60.90 -22.10 -13.42
N TRP A 5 -61.35 -21.44 -12.35
CA TRP A 5 -60.54 -20.82 -11.29
C TRP A 5 -59.32 -21.65 -10.87
N ALA A 6 -59.47 -22.97 -10.84
CA ALA A 6 -58.41 -23.94 -10.54
C ALA A 6 -57.18 -23.83 -11.48
N VAL A 7 -57.36 -23.45 -12.75
CA VAL A 7 -56.28 -23.34 -13.74
C VAL A 7 -55.41 -22.10 -13.49
N GLY A 8 -56.02 -20.97 -13.14
CA GLY A 8 -55.29 -19.75 -12.76
C GLY A 8 -54.50 -19.93 -11.46
N PHE A 9 -55.13 -20.54 -10.45
CA PHE A 9 -54.47 -20.91 -9.20
C PHE A 9 -53.32 -21.90 -9.42
N ALA A 10 -53.53 -22.95 -10.21
CA ALA A 10 -52.49 -23.92 -10.54
C ALA A 10 -51.30 -23.29 -11.27
N PHE A 11 -51.55 -22.30 -12.14
CA PHE A 11 -50.49 -21.58 -12.84
C PHE A 11 -49.64 -20.72 -11.89
N VAL A 12 -50.26 -19.92 -11.01
CA VAL A 12 -49.55 -19.05 -10.06
C VAL A 12 -48.77 -19.88 -9.04
N PHE A 13 -49.38 -20.92 -8.47
CA PHE A 13 -48.69 -21.81 -7.54
C PHE A 13 -47.61 -22.63 -8.24
N GLY A 14 -47.85 -23.08 -9.47
CA GLY A 14 -46.85 -23.80 -10.27
C GLY A 14 -45.63 -22.93 -10.57
N ALA A 15 -45.82 -21.68 -10.97
CA ALA A 15 -44.74 -20.73 -11.20
C ALA A 15 -43.97 -20.40 -9.91
N PHE A 16 -44.67 -20.26 -8.78
CA PHE A 16 -44.05 -20.07 -7.47
C PHE A 16 -43.19 -21.28 -7.08
N PHE A 17 -43.74 -22.50 -7.10
CA PHE A 17 -42.99 -23.71 -6.75
C PHE A 17 -41.79 -23.95 -7.66
N LEU A 18 -41.89 -23.64 -8.95
CA LEU A 18 -40.77 -23.69 -9.89
C LEU A 18 -39.67 -22.69 -9.51
N TYR A 19 -40.04 -21.44 -9.18
CA TYR A 19 -39.12 -20.42 -8.70
C TYR A 19 -38.42 -20.84 -7.40
N VAL A 20 -39.19 -21.32 -6.42
CA VAL A 20 -38.67 -21.87 -5.14
C VAL A 20 -37.65 -22.99 -5.38
N THR A 21 -37.99 -23.94 -6.25
CA THR A 21 -37.17 -25.11 -6.51
C THR A 21 -35.86 -24.73 -7.22
N LEU A 22 -35.93 -23.86 -8.24
CA LEU A 22 -34.76 -23.36 -8.95
C LEU A 22 -33.83 -22.56 -8.02
N LEU A 23 -34.40 -21.72 -7.18
CA LEU A 23 -33.66 -20.91 -6.21
C LEU A 23 -33.02 -21.80 -5.13
N PHE A 24 -33.73 -22.79 -4.61
CA PHE A 24 -33.19 -23.76 -3.65
C PHE A 24 -32.03 -24.56 -4.25
N LEU A 25 -32.15 -25.07 -5.48
CA LEU A 25 -31.08 -25.80 -6.17
C LEU A 25 -29.84 -24.90 -6.45
N TYR A 26 -30.07 -23.66 -6.87
CA TYR A 26 -28.99 -22.68 -7.08
C TYR A 26 -28.25 -22.34 -5.78
N VAL A 27 -28.96 -22.34 -4.65
CA VAL A 27 -28.39 -21.94 -3.37
C VAL A 27 -27.76 -23.12 -2.62
N ALA A 28 -28.31 -24.33 -2.75
CA ALA A 28 -27.72 -25.57 -2.25
C ALA A 28 -26.36 -25.86 -2.89
N SER A 29 -26.21 -25.54 -4.19
CA SER A 29 -24.92 -25.66 -4.90
C SER A 29 -23.88 -24.61 -4.51
N ASN A 30 -24.30 -23.47 -3.94
CA ASN A 30 -23.41 -22.33 -3.62
C ASN A 30 -23.22 -22.05 -2.10
N GLY A 31 -23.82 -22.85 -1.22
CA GLY A 31 -23.62 -22.79 0.23
C GLY A 31 -24.11 -21.51 0.92
N ARG A 32 -25.13 -20.82 0.35
CA ARG A 32 -25.57 -19.48 0.80
C ARG A 32 -27.06 -19.41 1.19
N LEU A 33 -27.63 -20.50 1.70
CA LEU A 33 -29.07 -20.65 2.02
C LEU A 33 -29.67 -19.46 2.78
N LEU A 34 -28.99 -19.00 3.83
CA LEU A 34 -29.47 -17.89 4.66
C LEU A 34 -29.58 -16.57 3.91
N LYS A 35 -28.82 -16.34 2.83
CA LYS A 35 -28.82 -15.07 2.11
C LYS A 35 -30.07 -14.82 1.28
N VAL A 36 -30.82 -15.87 0.99
CA VAL A 36 -31.90 -15.87 -0.01
C VAL A 36 -33.30 -15.93 0.63
N ILE A 37 -33.33 -16.06 1.97
CA ILE A 37 -34.55 -16.15 2.78
C ILE A 37 -35.40 -14.86 2.68
N PRO A 38 -34.82 -13.63 2.71
CA PRO A 38 -35.61 -12.41 2.51
C PRO A 38 -36.27 -12.35 1.13
N GLU A 39 -35.52 -12.68 0.07
CA GLU A 39 -36.02 -12.67 -1.30
C GLU A 39 -37.15 -13.71 -1.50
N PHE A 40 -37.05 -14.85 -0.83
CA PHE A 40 -38.09 -15.88 -0.80
C PHE A 40 -39.37 -15.40 -0.11
N SER A 41 -39.22 -14.72 1.01
CA SER A 41 -40.32 -14.15 1.79
C SER A 41 -41.08 -13.07 1.01
N ASP A 42 -40.36 -12.22 0.29
CA ASP A 42 -40.95 -11.18 -0.56
C ASP A 42 -41.67 -11.78 -1.77
N ALA A 43 -41.11 -12.81 -2.40
CA ALA A 43 -41.76 -13.53 -3.50
C ALA A 43 -43.05 -14.22 -3.05
N TRP A 44 -43.07 -14.82 -1.86
CA TRP A 44 -44.27 -15.41 -1.26
C TRP A 44 -45.37 -14.37 -1.01
N CYS A 45 -45.00 -13.18 -0.52
CA CYS A 45 -45.95 -12.09 -0.28
C CYS A 45 -46.52 -11.50 -1.58
N PHE A 46 -45.70 -11.38 -2.62
CA PHE A 46 -46.15 -10.97 -3.94
C PHE A 46 -47.16 -11.98 -4.52
N GLY A 47 -46.88 -13.27 -4.41
CA GLY A 47 -47.80 -14.33 -4.85
C GLY A 47 -49.15 -14.27 -4.13
N TRP A 48 -49.14 -14.11 -2.80
CA TRP A 48 -50.36 -13.96 -2.02
C TRP A 48 -51.14 -12.68 -2.32
N SER A 49 -50.44 -11.56 -2.59
CA SER A 49 -51.08 -10.30 -2.98
C SER A 49 -51.79 -10.41 -4.34
N ALA A 50 -51.20 -11.15 -5.29
CA ALA A 50 -51.81 -11.40 -6.59
C ALA A 50 -53.06 -12.29 -6.48
N VAL A 51 -53.02 -13.33 -5.63
CA VAL A 51 -54.19 -14.18 -5.34
C VAL A 51 -55.35 -13.35 -4.75
N ILE A 52 -55.04 -12.46 -3.81
CA ILE A 52 -56.02 -11.56 -3.19
C ILE A 52 -56.60 -10.58 -4.20
N LEU A 53 -55.77 -10.02 -5.09
CA LEU A 53 -56.23 -9.09 -6.13
C LEU A 53 -57.20 -9.76 -7.12
N VAL A 54 -56.90 -10.98 -7.58
CA VAL A 54 -57.80 -11.75 -8.46
C VAL A 54 -59.13 -12.03 -7.77
N TYR A 55 -59.10 -12.43 -6.49
CA TYR A 55 -60.31 -12.66 -5.72
C TYR A 55 -61.21 -11.41 -5.62
N PHE A 56 -60.63 -10.21 -5.49
CA PHE A 56 -61.38 -8.95 -5.45
C PHE A 56 -61.99 -8.53 -6.79
N LEU A 57 -61.29 -8.79 -7.90
CA LEU A 57 -61.81 -8.48 -9.24
C LEU A 57 -63.07 -9.29 -9.54
N ASP A 58 -63.14 -10.52 -9.04
CA ASP A 58 -64.28 -11.40 -9.26
C ASP A 58 -65.38 -11.28 -8.19
N ASN A 59 -65.10 -10.67 -7.03
CA ASN A 59 -66.06 -10.48 -5.91
C ASN A 59 -66.09 -9.04 -5.38
N PRO A 60 -66.53 -8.05 -6.19
CA PRO A 60 -66.42 -6.63 -5.87
C PRO A 60 -67.28 -6.18 -4.67
N GLY A 61 -68.24 -6.99 -4.20
CA GLY A 61 -69.12 -6.68 -3.08
C GLY A 61 -68.57 -7.03 -1.68
N ASP A 62 -67.52 -7.86 -1.60
CA ASP A 62 -67.04 -8.44 -0.32
C ASP A 62 -65.89 -7.64 0.33
N VAL A 63 -65.56 -6.48 -0.22
CA VAL A 63 -64.34 -5.69 0.09
C VAL A 63 -64.29 -5.17 1.53
N SER A 64 -65.42 -5.15 2.25
CA SER A 64 -65.51 -4.60 3.62
C SER A 64 -65.33 -5.60 4.76
N SER A 65 -65.16 -6.90 4.49
CA SER A 65 -64.99 -7.90 5.55
C SER A 65 -63.67 -7.74 6.33
N LEU A 66 -63.75 -7.59 7.66
CA LEU A 66 -62.60 -7.50 8.56
C LEU A 66 -61.64 -8.69 8.39
N TYR A 67 -62.19 -9.86 8.12
CA TYR A 67 -61.44 -11.10 7.91
C TYR A 67 -60.49 -10.95 6.71
N ILE A 68 -60.94 -10.33 5.63
CA ILE A 68 -60.17 -10.17 4.39
C ILE A 68 -59.02 -9.17 4.57
N LYS A 69 -59.23 -8.09 5.32
CA LYS A 69 -58.16 -7.14 5.66
C LYS A 69 -57.04 -7.79 6.49
N VAL A 70 -57.41 -8.67 7.42
CA VAL A 70 -56.45 -9.44 8.22
C VAL A 70 -55.66 -10.42 7.34
N TYR A 71 -56.32 -11.12 6.41
CA TYR A 71 -55.65 -12.04 5.47
C TYR A 71 -54.71 -11.34 4.49
N ALA A 72 -55.01 -10.10 4.07
CA ALA A 72 -54.10 -9.32 3.22
C ALA A 72 -52.90 -8.74 3.97
N MET A 73 -53.07 -8.38 5.24
CA MET A 73 -52.00 -7.80 6.05
C MET A 73 -51.04 -8.84 6.64
N LEU A 74 -51.51 -10.05 6.95
CA LEU A 74 -50.70 -11.09 7.60
C LEU A 74 -49.42 -11.46 6.83
N PRO A 75 -49.46 -11.69 5.50
CA PRO A 75 -48.26 -12.02 4.72
C PRO A 75 -47.25 -10.87 4.70
N LEU A 76 -47.71 -9.62 4.52
CA LEU A 76 -46.84 -8.44 4.54
C LEU A 76 -46.14 -8.28 5.89
N LEU A 77 -46.88 -8.45 7.00
CA LEU A 77 -46.31 -8.44 8.35
C LEU A 77 -45.30 -9.58 8.56
N PHE A 78 -45.59 -10.77 8.01
CA PHE A 78 -44.69 -11.92 8.07
C PHE A 78 -43.38 -11.66 7.30
N SER A 79 -43.43 -11.03 6.12
CA SER A 79 -42.18 -10.68 5.40
C SER A 79 -41.37 -9.61 6.11
N CYS A 80 -42.02 -8.58 6.64
CA CYS A 80 -41.34 -7.58 7.45
C CYS A 80 -40.65 -8.23 8.66
N LEU A 81 -41.30 -9.19 9.33
CA LEU A 81 -40.73 -9.90 10.47
C LEU A 81 -39.52 -10.76 10.06
N ILE A 82 -39.60 -11.50 8.95
CA ILE A 82 -38.48 -12.32 8.44
C ILE A 82 -37.31 -11.42 8.03
N GLY A 83 -37.56 -10.32 7.32
CA GLY A 83 -36.55 -9.35 6.93
C GLY A 83 -35.81 -8.77 8.13
N LEU A 84 -36.54 -8.34 9.17
CA LEU A 84 -35.97 -7.83 10.42
C LEU A 84 -35.13 -8.88 11.15
N ILE A 85 -35.61 -10.12 11.26
CA ILE A 85 -34.88 -11.22 11.90
C ILE A 85 -33.57 -11.51 11.14
N TYR A 86 -33.61 -11.53 9.81
CA TYR A 86 -32.43 -11.74 8.99
C TYR A 86 -31.40 -10.59 9.12
N ASP A 87 -31.87 -9.34 9.15
CA ASP A 87 -31.00 -8.18 9.35
C ASP A 87 -30.33 -8.20 10.72
N VAL A 88 -31.07 -8.53 11.77
CA VAL A 88 -30.53 -8.74 13.12
C VAL A 88 -29.46 -9.84 13.10
N TYR A 89 -29.76 -11.00 12.50
CA TYR A 89 -28.79 -12.09 12.35
C TYR A 89 -27.52 -11.66 11.60
N ARG A 90 -27.68 -10.92 10.49
CA ARG A 90 -26.58 -10.39 9.67
C ARG A 90 -25.69 -9.44 10.49
N ILE A 91 -26.29 -8.53 11.25
CA ILE A 91 -25.57 -7.62 12.16
C ILE A 91 -24.77 -8.41 13.20
N PHE A 92 -25.39 -9.38 13.89
CA PHE A 92 -24.70 -10.22 14.88
C PHE A 92 -23.58 -11.06 14.27
N ARG A 93 -23.76 -11.57 13.05
CA ARG A 93 -22.72 -12.32 12.33
C ARG A 93 -21.54 -11.41 11.98
N MET A 94 -21.79 -10.19 11.48
CA MET A 94 -20.75 -9.21 11.19
C MET A 94 -20.01 -8.78 12.48
N ALA A 95 -20.74 -8.56 13.58
CA ALA A 95 -20.17 -8.24 14.88
C ALA A 95 -19.25 -9.36 15.40
N ARG A 96 -19.69 -10.63 15.35
CA ARG A 96 -18.85 -11.79 15.72
C ARG A 96 -17.61 -11.92 14.84
N LYS A 97 -17.74 -11.72 13.53
CA LYS A 97 -16.58 -11.74 12.61
C LYS A 97 -15.59 -10.64 12.97
N ARG A 98 -16.08 -9.43 13.26
CA ARG A 98 -15.26 -8.30 13.72
C ARG A 98 -14.56 -8.61 15.04
N GLN A 99 -15.25 -9.21 16.01
CA GLN A 99 -14.63 -9.63 17.28
C GLN A 99 -13.53 -10.67 17.08
N LYS A 100 -13.75 -11.69 16.23
CA LYS A 100 -12.71 -12.68 15.90
C LYS A 100 -11.48 -12.01 15.26
N MET A 101 -11.68 -11.09 14.32
CA MET A 101 -10.60 -10.32 13.70
C MET A 101 -9.83 -9.48 14.72
N LEU A 102 -10.53 -8.83 15.66
CA LEU A 102 -9.93 -8.05 16.73
C LEU A 102 -9.16 -8.93 17.72
N ALA A 103 -9.68 -10.10 18.10
CA ALA A 103 -9.00 -11.04 18.97
C ALA A 103 -7.75 -11.64 18.32
N GLN A 104 -7.80 -11.95 17.02
CA GLN A 104 -6.64 -12.42 16.27
C GLN A 104 -5.58 -11.32 16.13
N ARG A 105 -6.00 -10.06 15.87
CA ARG A 105 -5.12 -8.89 15.92
C ARG A 105 -4.49 -8.72 17.30
N LYS A 106 -5.26 -8.88 18.38
CA LYS A 106 -4.74 -8.80 19.75
C LYS A 106 -3.71 -9.90 20.05
N LYS A 107 -3.96 -11.14 19.63
CA LYS A 107 -2.99 -12.23 19.78
C LYS A 107 -1.69 -11.96 19.02
N GLN A 108 -1.79 -11.50 17.76
CA GLN A 108 -0.62 -11.06 16.99
C GLN A 108 0.09 -9.88 17.64
N GLN A 109 -0.66 -8.99 18.30
CA GLN A 109 -0.13 -7.85 19.05
C GLN A 109 0.59 -8.31 20.33
N ASP A 110 0.07 -9.30 21.04
CA ASP A 110 0.65 -9.89 22.25
C ASP A 110 1.91 -10.73 21.93
N GLU A 111 1.93 -11.43 20.79
CA GLU A 111 3.14 -12.12 20.28
C GLU A 111 4.22 -11.14 19.80
N ALA A 112 3.82 -10.00 19.20
CA ALA A 112 4.75 -8.93 18.82
C ALA A 112 5.21 -8.07 20.01
N ASN A 113 4.54 -8.17 21.16
CA ASN A 113 4.82 -7.44 22.40
C ASN A 113 6.01 -7.95 23.20
N GLU A 114 6.51 -9.14 22.88
CA GLU A 114 7.92 -9.46 23.16
C GLU A 114 8.81 -8.62 22.24
N VAL A 115 8.81 -7.30 22.47
CA VAL A 115 9.81 -6.38 21.91
C VAL A 115 11.11 -6.68 22.65
N VAL A 116 11.77 -7.77 22.27
CA VAL A 116 13.17 -7.97 22.60
C VAL A 116 13.90 -6.79 21.93
N GLU A 117 14.49 -5.89 22.71
CA GLU A 117 15.41 -4.89 22.17
C GLU A 117 16.50 -5.66 21.41
N MET A 118 16.38 -5.69 20.08
CA MET A 118 17.32 -6.42 19.26
C MET A 118 18.68 -5.76 19.43
N GLU A 119 19.66 -6.56 19.79
CA GLU A 119 21.04 -6.14 19.81
C GLU A 119 21.43 -5.60 18.44
N ILE A 120 22.03 -4.40 18.41
CA ILE A 120 22.45 -3.78 17.17
C ILE A 120 23.75 -4.44 16.73
N LEU A 121 23.65 -5.25 15.69
CA LEU A 121 24.76 -5.98 15.08
C LEU A 121 25.00 -5.50 13.65
N ALA A 122 26.21 -5.74 13.14
CA ALA A 122 26.49 -5.62 11.72
C ALA A 122 25.58 -6.58 10.94
N PRO A 123 25.06 -6.19 9.76
CA PRO A 123 24.39 -7.13 8.88
C PRO A 123 25.31 -8.32 8.56
N SER A 124 24.79 -9.55 8.56
CA SER A 124 25.58 -10.77 8.39
C SER A 124 26.36 -10.83 7.07
N TYR A 125 25.90 -10.14 6.03
CA TYR A 125 26.56 -10.06 4.73
C TYR A 125 27.69 -9.02 4.67
N TRP A 126 27.93 -8.24 5.73
CA TRP A 126 29.08 -7.35 5.79
C TRP A 126 30.37 -8.15 5.96
N VAL A 127 31.43 -7.72 5.28
CA VAL A 127 32.76 -8.34 5.41
C VAL A 127 33.63 -7.62 6.43
N ASN A 128 33.34 -6.35 6.71
CA ASN A 128 34.00 -5.58 7.76
C ASN A 128 33.10 -5.47 9.00
N PHE A 129 33.72 -5.13 10.14
CA PHE A 129 33.06 -4.75 11.38
C PHE A 129 32.22 -5.83 12.10
N GLN A 130 32.21 -7.08 11.66
CA GLN A 130 31.42 -8.15 12.31
C GLN A 130 31.74 -8.31 13.81
N ASN A 131 33.03 -8.37 14.15
CA ASN A 131 33.47 -8.68 15.53
C ASN A 131 33.58 -7.45 16.44
N ASP A 132 33.73 -6.25 15.86
CA ASP A 132 33.96 -5.00 16.58
C ASP A 132 32.92 -3.92 16.26
N PHE A 133 31.76 -4.31 15.73
CA PHE A 133 30.67 -3.41 15.34
C PHE A 133 30.36 -2.37 16.43
N LYS A 134 30.16 -2.82 17.68
CA LYS A 134 29.82 -1.95 18.82
C LYS A 134 30.86 -0.86 19.06
N LYS A 135 32.14 -1.16 18.86
CA LYS A 135 33.24 -0.20 18.99
C LYS A 135 33.10 0.93 17.97
N TRP A 136 32.73 0.59 16.73
CA TRP A 136 32.69 1.53 15.61
C TRP A 136 31.32 2.20 15.41
N ALA A 137 30.23 1.61 15.88
CA ALA A 137 28.87 2.17 15.79
C ALA A 137 28.74 3.57 16.41
N GLY A 138 29.55 3.88 17.42
CA GLY A 138 29.62 5.19 18.05
C GLY A 138 30.54 6.20 17.37
N GLN A 139 31.41 5.77 16.46
CA GLN A 139 32.50 6.59 15.92
C GLN A 139 32.18 7.21 14.55
N GLU A 140 32.61 8.44 14.34
CA GLU A 140 32.47 9.13 13.05
C GLU A 140 33.60 8.75 12.08
N GLY A 141 33.33 8.86 10.79
CA GLY A 141 34.35 8.73 9.73
C GLY A 141 34.79 7.31 9.36
N LYS A 142 34.33 6.27 10.06
CA LYS A 142 34.60 4.87 9.68
C LYS A 142 33.59 4.37 8.66
N VAL A 143 34.06 4.22 7.42
CA VAL A 143 33.30 3.68 6.31
C VAL A 143 34.22 2.78 5.47
N MET A 144 33.72 1.61 5.08
CA MET A 144 34.35 0.74 4.10
C MET A 144 33.44 0.65 2.87
N ILE A 145 34.05 0.74 1.70
CA ILE A 145 33.37 0.56 0.41
C ILE A 145 33.83 -0.78 -0.14
N VAL A 146 32.88 -1.70 -0.30
CA VAL A 146 33.15 -3.09 -0.68
C VAL A 146 32.63 -3.31 -2.09
N ASP A 147 33.51 -3.71 -3.00
CA ASP A 147 33.12 -4.04 -4.36
C ASP A 147 32.25 -5.32 -4.36
N VAL A 148 31.03 -5.21 -4.87
CA VAL A 148 30.08 -6.30 -5.05
C VAL A 148 29.60 -6.37 -6.49
N SER A 149 30.44 -5.92 -7.43
CA SER A 149 30.15 -5.90 -8.87
C SER A 149 30.08 -7.29 -9.50
N SER A 150 30.32 -8.35 -8.71
CA SER A 150 30.14 -9.75 -9.10
C SER A 150 29.21 -10.48 -8.14
N GLY A 151 28.33 -11.32 -8.68
CA GLY A 151 27.41 -12.17 -7.91
C GLY A 151 25.97 -11.66 -7.84
N GLU A 152 25.19 -12.28 -6.97
CA GLU A 152 23.72 -12.16 -6.97
C GLU A 152 23.22 -10.74 -6.69
N ILE A 153 23.95 -9.94 -5.92
CA ILE A 153 23.59 -8.55 -5.61
C ILE A 153 23.69 -7.66 -6.86
N GLN A 154 24.78 -7.81 -7.64
CA GLN A 154 24.94 -7.12 -8.92
C GLN A 154 23.79 -7.46 -9.87
N ASP A 155 23.47 -8.75 -9.99
CA ASP A 155 22.42 -9.24 -10.90
C ASP A 155 21.05 -8.70 -10.49
N GLU A 156 20.77 -8.67 -9.19
CA GLU A 156 19.51 -8.17 -8.65
C GLU A 156 19.36 -6.66 -8.88
N ILE A 157 20.41 -5.87 -8.62
CA ILE A 157 20.42 -4.44 -8.87
C ILE A 157 20.27 -4.15 -10.37
N SER A 158 20.98 -4.91 -11.21
CA SER A 158 20.89 -4.82 -12.67
C SER A 158 19.45 -5.08 -13.14
N ARG A 159 18.80 -6.10 -12.57
CA ARG A 159 17.39 -6.41 -12.84
C ARG A 159 16.47 -5.28 -12.39
N MET A 160 16.65 -4.74 -11.18
CA MET A 160 15.85 -3.62 -10.67
C MET A 160 15.97 -2.38 -11.54
N MET A 161 17.19 -2.01 -11.94
CA MET A 161 17.42 -0.88 -12.83
C MET A 161 16.78 -1.12 -14.19
N THR A 162 17.01 -2.28 -14.80
CA THR A 162 16.47 -2.63 -16.13
C THR A 162 14.94 -2.63 -16.15
N LYS A 163 14.29 -3.24 -15.16
CA LYS A 163 12.83 -3.34 -15.08
C LYS A 163 12.16 -2.01 -14.73
N SER A 164 12.86 -1.14 -14.00
CA SER A 164 12.34 0.19 -13.64
C SER A 164 12.82 1.32 -14.56
N TRP A 165 13.56 0.95 -15.62
CA TRP A 165 13.95 1.81 -16.73
C TRP A 165 12.86 1.88 -17.79
N SER A 166 12.48 3.10 -18.21
CA SER A 166 11.47 3.32 -19.23
C SER A 166 12.07 4.14 -20.36
N LYS A 167 12.47 3.43 -21.41
CA LYS A 167 13.04 4.01 -22.63
C LYS A 167 12.12 5.08 -23.25
N VAL A 168 10.81 4.84 -23.28
CA VAL A 168 9.82 5.78 -23.82
C VAL A 168 9.76 7.08 -23.00
N LYS A 169 9.66 6.97 -21.67
CA LYS A 169 9.61 8.16 -20.80
C LYS A 169 10.92 8.96 -20.89
N MET A 170 12.05 8.28 -21.01
CA MET A 170 13.37 8.90 -21.11
C MET A 170 13.64 9.52 -22.48
N LEU A 171 13.13 8.94 -23.56
CA LEU A 171 13.17 9.54 -24.89
C LEU A 171 12.51 10.92 -24.89
N ILE A 172 11.31 11.01 -24.31
CA ILE A 172 10.50 12.24 -24.27
C ILE A 172 11.14 13.30 -23.35
N HIS A 173 11.58 12.91 -22.15
CA HIS A 173 11.95 13.86 -21.10
C HIS A 173 13.46 14.12 -20.99
N ALA A 174 14.28 13.19 -21.48
CA ALA A 174 15.74 13.29 -21.47
C ALA A 174 16.35 13.47 -22.87
N ARG A 175 15.52 13.56 -23.94
CA ARG A 175 15.87 13.86 -25.35
C ARG A 175 16.99 12.98 -25.91
N GLY A 176 16.71 11.69 -26.09
CA GLY A 176 17.60 10.78 -26.80
C GLY A 176 17.24 9.31 -26.60
N ASN A 177 17.60 8.48 -27.58
CA ASN A 177 17.55 7.03 -27.49
C ASN A 177 18.68 6.55 -26.57
N ALA A 178 18.47 6.69 -25.26
CA ALA A 178 19.47 6.38 -24.24
C ALA A 178 19.25 4.99 -23.64
N ASP A 179 20.36 4.27 -23.51
CA ASP A 179 20.50 3.07 -22.71
C ASP A 179 21.49 3.34 -21.56
N PHE A 180 21.76 2.32 -20.74
CA PHE A 180 22.75 2.41 -19.68
C PHE A 180 23.53 1.11 -19.54
N LYS A 181 24.75 1.22 -18.99
CA LYS A 181 25.60 0.09 -18.63
C LYS A 181 26.13 0.29 -17.23
N ILE A 182 25.77 -0.61 -16.32
CA ILE A 182 26.36 -0.64 -14.97
C ILE A 182 27.82 -1.04 -15.11
N THR A 183 28.71 -0.25 -14.52
CA THR A 183 30.16 -0.48 -14.55
C THR A 183 30.67 -0.95 -13.19
N LYS A 184 30.04 -0.53 -12.10
CA LYS A 184 30.43 -0.92 -10.74
C LYS A 184 29.24 -0.88 -9.79
N VAL A 185 29.19 -1.81 -8.84
CA VAL A 185 28.33 -1.72 -7.66
C VAL A 185 29.17 -1.96 -6.42
N GLU A 186 29.03 -1.05 -5.46
CA GLU A 186 29.78 -1.08 -4.22
C GLU A 186 28.82 -1.00 -3.04
N ARG A 187 29.00 -1.87 -2.05
CA ARG A 187 28.29 -1.83 -0.78
C ARG A 187 28.98 -0.86 0.15
N VAL A 188 28.19 0.00 0.80
CA VAL A 188 28.64 0.89 1.87
C VAL A 188 28.49 0.14 3.20
N GLU A 189 29.59 -0.02 3.91
CA GLU A 189 29.63 -0.57 5.28
C GLU A 189 30.04 0.57 6.22
N ASN A 190 29.05 1.24 6.79
CA ASN A 190 29.24 2.32 7.75
C ASN A 190 28.53 1.98 9.08
N PRO A 191 29.28 1.49 10.09
CA PRO A 191 28.71 1.06 11.38
C PRO A 191 27.86 2.12 12.07
N ARG A 192 28.27 3.39 12.00
CA ARG A 192 27.55 4.48 12.67
C ARG A 192 26.24 4.81 11.98
N LEU A 193 26.23 4.92 10.65
CA LEU A 193 24.99 5.13 9.91
C LEU A 193 24.04 3.94 10.05
N TRP A 194 24.56 2.71 10.02
CA TRP A 194 23.75 1.52 10.25
C TRP A 194 23.15 1.49 11.65
N SER A 195 23.93 1.82 12.69
CA SER A 195 23.42 1.88 14.06
C SER A 195 22.32 2.94 14.22
N GLN A 196 22.52 4.14 13.66
CA GLN A 196 21.49 5.18 13.66
C GLN A 196 20.21 4.73 12.93
N TYR A 197 20.38 4.08 11.78
CA TYR A 197 19.29 3.54 10.99
C TYR A 197 18.51 2.46 11.76
N PHE A 198 19.21 1.50 12.34
CA PHE A 198 18.59 0.41 13.09
C PHE A 198 17.89 0.89 14.36
N CYS A 199 18.50 1.82 15.11
CA CYS A 199 17.82 2.50 16.23
C CYS A 199 16.52 3.16 15.78
N LYS A 200 16.52 3.80 14.59
CA LYS A 200 15.34 4.44 14.06
C LYS A 200 14.25 3.43 13.67
N LEU A 201 14.62 2.29 13.10
CA LEU A 201 13.68 1.19 12.85
C LEU A 201 13.03 0.71 14.16
N GLN A 202 13.78 0.60 15.25
CA GLN A 202 13.22 0.24 16.56
C GLN A 202 12.26 1.31 17.10
N ASP A 203 12.61 2.60 16.99
CA ASP A 203 11.71 3.72 17.35
C ASP A 203 10.39 3.67 16.55
N ILE A 204 10.49 3.51 15.23
CA ILE A 204 9.31 3.40 14.37
C ILE A 204 8.51 2.13 14.70
N SER A 205 9.17 1.00 14.96
CA SER A 205 8.50 -0.24 15.37
C SER A 205 7.66 -0.04 16.64
N ARG A 206 8.21 0.61 17.67
CA ARG A 206 7.47 0.97 18.90
C ARG A 206 6.28 1.89 18.62
N LYS A 207 6.43 2.87 17.72
CA LYS A 207 5.33 3.76 17.32
C LYS A 207 4.24 3.02 16.55
N CYS A 208 4.62 2.18 15.58
CA CYS A 208 3.70 1.32 14.82
C CYS A 208 2.95 0.38 15.75
N TYR A 209 3.61 -0.12 16.79
CA TYR A 209 3.00 -0.96 17.81
C TYR A 209 1.92 -0.21 18.61
N GLN A 210 2.23 0.99 19.12
CA GLN A 210 1.26 1.80 19.87
C GLN A 210 0.10 2.30 18.99
N HIS A 211 0.38 2.58 17.73
CA HIS A 211 -0.56 3.12 16.77
C HIS A 211 -0.49 2.39 15.42
N PRO A 212 -1.03 1.16 15.34
CA PRO A 212 -1.01 0.38 14.11
C PRO A 212 -1.72 1.14 12.99
N PHE A 213 -1.10 1.18 11.82
CA PHE A 213 -1.72 1.70 10.61
C PHE A 213 -2.07 0.57 9.65
N GLU A 214 -3.17 0.74 8.93
CA GLU A 214 -3.55 -0.22 7.90
C GLU A 214 -2.64 -0.05 6.68
N LYS A 215 -1.97 -1.13 6.31
CA LYS A 215 -1.22 -1.17 5.06
C LYS A 215 -2.16 -1.07 3.88
N ALA A 216 -1.81 -0.22 2.94
CA ALA A 216 -2.53 -0.08 1.69
C ALA A 216 -1.61 -0.39 0.51
N PRO A 217 -2.15 -0.90 -0.63
CA PRO A 217 -1.33 -1.26 -1.79
C PRO A 217 -0.46 -0.11 -2.32
N TRP A 218 -0.92 1.14 -2.20
CA TRP A 218 -0.19 2.34 -2.63
C TRP A 218 1.03 2.66 -1.77
N MET A 219 1.21 2.03 -0.60
CA MET A 219 2.41 2.20 0.23
C MET A 219 3.61 1.45 -0.34
N ASN A 220 3.38 0.37 -1.10
CA ASN A 220 4.46 -0.47 -1.62
C ASN A 220 5.24 0.26 -2.72
N ALA A 221 6.56 0.29 -2.57
CA ALA A 221 7.46 0.71 -3.62
C ALA A 221 7.52 -0.34 -4.75
N TYR A 222 7.69 0.11 -5.99
CA TYR A 222 7.81 -0.76 -7.16
C TYR A 222 9.05 -1.65 -7.07
N THR A 223 10.16 -1.13 -6.56
CA THR A 223 11.40 -1.85 -6.24
C THR A 223 11.17 -3.10 -5.40
N TYR A 224 10.22 -3.08 -4.46
CA TYR A 224 9.87 -4.25 -3.66
C TYR A 224 9.36 -5.41 -4.53
N LYS A 225 8.60 -5.14 -5.59
CA LYS A 225 8.16 -6.19 -6.55
C LYS A 225 9.30 -6.68 -7.45
N LEU A 226 10.39 -5.91 -7.50
CA LEU A 226 11.54 -6.16 -8.33
C LEU A 226 12.71 -6.74 -7.56
N SER A 227 12.59 -7.07 -6.27
CA SER A 227 13.64 -7.78 -5.56
C SER A 227 13.11 -8.99 -4.78
N ARG A 228 13.91 -10.05 -4.69
CA ARG A 228 13.71 -11.17 -3.78
C ARG A 228 14.80 -11.14 -2.70
N ILE A 229 16.07 -11.18 -3.10
CA ILE A 229 17.21 -11.32 -2.18
C ILE A 229 17.32 -10.11 -1.25
N LEU A 230 17.31 -8.89 -1.80
CA LEU A 230 17.42 -7.70 -0.98
C LEU A 230 16.22 -7.53 -0.03
N ASN A 231 15.04 -8.03 -0.43
CA ASN A 231 13.83 -7.95 0.38
C ASN A 231 13.87 -8.86 1.63
N GLU A 232 14.68 -9.91 1.65
CA GLU A 232 14.76 -10.84 2.80
C GLU A 232 15.22 -10.12 4.07
N GLY A 233 16.03 -9.06 3.93
CA GLY A 233 16.49 -8.25 5.05
C GLY A 233 15.49 -7.21 5.54
N LEU A 234 14.41 -6.92 4.82
CA LEU A 234 13.53 -5.77 5.05
C LEU A 234 12.43 -6.03 6.09
N ARG A 235 12.16 -5.02 6.91
CA ARG A 235 11.06 -4.92 7.88
C ARG A 235 9.81 -4.41 7.19
N ASN A 236 9.15 -5.32 6.47
CA ASN A 236 7.97 -5.02 5.68
C ASN A 236 6.90 -4.27 6.49
N GLU A 237 6.65 -4.69 7.72
CA GLU A 237 5.71 -4.08 8.68
C GLU A 237 5.95 -2.59 8.90
N LEU A 238 7.17 -2.10 8.70
CA LEU A 238 7.55 -0.69 8.83
C LEU A 238 7.58 0.06 7.48
N ASN A 239 7.10 -0.56 6.40
CA ASN A 239 7.22 -0.05 5.03
C ASN A 239 8.69 0.25 4.67
N GLU A 240 9.58 -0.69 5.01
CA GLU A 240 10.99 -0.65 4.63
C GLU A 240 11.17 -1.14 3.19
N TYR A 241 11.79 -0.34 2.33
CA TYR A 241 12.02 -0.65 0.92
C TYR A 241 13.38 -0.12 0.44
N TYR A 242 13.84 -0.65 -0.69
CA TYR A 242 14.93 -0.02 -1.44
C TYR A 242 14.40 1.04 -2.40
N PHE A 243 15.11 2.15 -2.53
CA PHE A 243 14.80 3.21 -3.49
C PHE A 243 16.06 3.72 -4.17
N PHE A 244 15.92 4.25 -5.38
CA PHE A 244 16.98 4.93 -6.08
C PHE A 244 17.08 6.39 -5.62
N HIS A 245 18.32 6.87 -5.43
CA HIS A 245 18.62 8.28 -5.20
C HIS A 245 19.80 8.71 -6.08
N GLY A 246 19.51 9.53 -7.08
CA GLY A 246 20.53 10.05 -7.97
C GLY A 246 21.31 11.21 -7.34
N THR A 247 22.64 11.22 -7.49
CA THR A 247 23.49 12.27 -6.90
C THR A 247 24.65 12.67 -7.83
N ASN A 248 25.44 13.67 -7.43
CA ASN A 248 26.71 13.99 -8.10
C ASN A 248 27.84 13.17 -7.47
N ALA A 249 28.86 12.80 -8.26
CA ALA A 249 29.99 12.01 -7.76
C ALA A 249 30.67 12.64 -6.53
N ASN A 250 30.87 13.96 -6.53
CA ASN A 250 31.48 14.72 -5.42
C ASN A 250 30.65 14.69 -4.12
N VAL A 251 29.36 14.34 -4.20
CA VAL A 251 28.46 14.27 -3.03
C VAL A 251 28.32 12.83 -2.53
N ALA A 252 28.62 11.84 -3.37
CA ALA A 252 28.50 10.43 -3.01
C ALA A 252 29.40 10.06 -1.82
N GLU A 253 30.65 10.51 -1.81
CA GLU A 253 31.57 10.27 -0.69
C GLU A 253 31.06 10.88 0.62
N ALA A 254 30.55 12.11 0.56
CA ALA A 254 29.96 12.78 1.73
C ALA A 254 28.72 12.02 2.27
N ILE A 255 27.86 11.51 1.38
CA ILE A 255 26.70 10.69 1.75
C ILE A 255 27.15 9.38 2.43
N CYS A 256 28.19 8.73 1.91
CA CYS A 256 28.72 7.50 2.51
C CYS A 256 29.29 7.74 3.92
N ALA A 257 29.93 8.88 4.13
CA ALA A 257 30.54 9.24 5.41
C ALA A 257 29.52 9.72 6.45
N THR A 258 28.57 10.58 6.05
CA THR A 258 27.72 11.36 6.98
C THR A 258 26.21 11.08 6.88
N GLY A 259 25.82 10.26 5.91
CA GLY A 259 24.43 10.00 5.54
C GLY A 259 23.83 11.10 4.68
N PHE A 260 22.55 10.99 4.37
CA PHE A 260 21.83 12.03 3.63
C PHE A 260 21.62 13.28 4.49
N ASP A 261 21.76 14.47 3.91
CA ASP A 261 21.40 15.72 4.58
C ASP A 261 20.69 16.68 3.62
N PHE A 262 19.36 16.73 3.75
CA PHE A 262 18.54 17.59 2.90
C PHE A 262 18.64 19.07 3.27
N ARG A 263 19.24 19.43 4.42
CA ARG A 263 19.37 20.83 4.86
C ARG A 263 20.36 21.60 3.99
N ILE A 264 21.42 20.92 3.55
CA ILE A 264 22.43 21.44 2.63
C ILE A 264 22.10 21.17 1.16
N SER A 265 20.96 20.51 0.90
CA SER A 265 20.46 20.23 -0.45
C SER A 265 19.47 21.31 -0.91
N LYS A 266 19.24 21.37 -2.23
CA LYS A 266 18.20 22.24 -2.78
C LYS A 266 16.80 21.68 -2.43
N GLU A 267 15.87 22.58 -2.18
CA GLU A 267 14.45 22.26 -2.03
C GLU A 267 13.86 21.62 -3.29
N GLY A 268 13.12 20.52 -3.11
CA GLY A 268 12.43 19.80 -4.17
C GLY A 268 11.02 20.35 -4.43
N PRO A 269 10.27 19.76 -5.39
CA PRO A 269 8.96 20.25 -5.81
C PRO A 269 7.87 20.22 -4.72
N LEU A 270 8.02 19.34 -3.71
CA LEU A 270 7.12 19.24 -2.55
C LEU A 270 7.79 19.70 -1.25
N GLY A 271 8.90 20.42 -1.31
CA GLY A 271 9.56 21.00 -0.15
C GLY A 271 10.89 20.35 0.18
N ARG A 272 11.41 20.67 1.37
CA ARG A 272 12.68 20.13 1.86
C ARG A 272 12.52 18.72 2.39
N GLY A 273 13.33 17.80 1.88
CA GLY A 273 13.37 16.41 2.29
C GLY A 273 14.36 15.61 1.44
N ILE A 274 14.55 14.35 1.77
CA ILE A 274 15.32 13.38 0.99
C ILE A 274 14.34 12.75 0.00
N TYR A 275 14.54 13.02 -1.29
CA TYR A 275 13.70 12.50 -2.36
C TYR A 275 14.26 11.16 -2.86
N LEU A 276 13.40 10.16 -2.84
CA LEU A 276 13.69 8.79 -3.23
C LEU A 276 12.73 8.36 -4.36
N ALA A 277 13.21 7.50 -5.24
CA ALA A 277 12.46 7.04 -6.40
C ALA A 277 12.37 5.50 -6.43
N GLU A 278 11.18 4.98 -6.70
CA GLU A 278 10.98 3.55 -6.94
C GLU A 278 11.33 3.14 -8.39
N ASN A 279 11.74 4.11 -9.23
CA ASN A 279 12.16 3.89 -10.60
C ASN A 279 13.53 4.50 -10.86
N PHE A 280 14.43 3.72 -11.47
CA PHE A 280 15.72 4.20 -11.93
C PHE A 280 15.58 5.41 -12.87
N SER A 281 14.63 5.34 -13.82
CA SER A 281 14.36 6.44 -14.77
C SER A 281 14.08 7.79 -14.09
N LYS A 282 13.38 7.78 -12.95
CA LYS A 282 13.02 8.99 -12.22
C LYS A 282 14.25 9.59 -11.54
N ALA A 283 15.02 8.76 -10.82
CA ALA A 283 16.27 9.18 -10.18
C ALA A 283 17.26 9.74 -11.21
N GLU A 284 17.41 9.10 -12.36
CA GLU A 284 18.26 9.62 -13.44
C GLU A 284 17.71 10.91 -14.06
N LEU A 285 16.39 11.03 -14.26
CA LEU A 285 15.79 12.24 -14.81
C LEU A 285 16.05 13.46 -13.91
N ASP A 286 15.97 13.30 -12.58
CA ASP A 286 16.25 14.37 -11.64
C ASP A 286 17.72 14.80 -11.69
N MET A 287 18.61 13.82 -11.78
CA MET A 287 20.04 13.99 -12.03
C MET A 287 20.32 14.82 -13.31
N ILE A 288 19.69 14.47 -14.43
CA ILE A 288 19.84 15.17 -15.71
C ILE A 288 19.30 16.61 -15.63
N LYS A 289 18.11 16.79 -15.02
CA LYS A 289 17.51 18.12 -14.84
C LYS A 289 18.41 19.03 -14.01
N GLU A 290 19.04 18.49 -12.97
CA GLU A 290 19.99 19.24 -12.14
C GLU A 290 21.22 19.69 -12.94
N ALA A 291 21.82 18.78 -13.72
CA ALA A 291 23.00 19.08 -14.54
C ALA A 291 22.71 20.17 -15.59
N LYS A 292 21.57 20.07 -16.30
CA LYS A 292 21.13 21.10 -17.25
C LYS A 292 20.97 22.46 -16.58
N ARG A 293 20.33 22.50 -15.40
CA ARG A 293 20.12 23.74 -14.64
C ARG A 293 21.43 24.38 -14.21
N LYS A 294 22.42 23.59 -13.80
CA LYS A 294 23.75 24.07 -13.41
C LYS A 294 24.64 24.44 -14.61
N LYS A 295 24.16 24.26 -15.85
CA LYS A 295 24.94 24.38 -17.09
C LYS A 295 26.23 23.54 -17.04
N THR A 296 26.20 22.45 -16.30
CA THR A 296 27.33 21.51 -16.22
C THR A 296 27.15 20.46 -17.28
N ASN A 297 28.18 20.25 -18.11
CA ASN A 297 28.28 19.05 -18.91
C ASN A 297 28.51 17.88 -17.96
N ARG A 298 27.44 17.20 -17.54
CA ARG A 298 27.64 15.87 -16.95
C ARG A 298 28.13 14.98 -18.07
N GLY A 299 29.34 14.46 -17.91
CA GLY A 299 29.81 13.34 -18.70
C GLY A 299 28.75 12.24 -18.67
N MET A 300 28.62 11.52 -19.78
CA MET A 300 27.73 10.37 -19.86
C MET A 300 28.35 9.11 -19.23
N LYS A 301 29.50 9.26 -18.56
CA LYS A 301 30.27 8.17 -17.96
C LYS A 301 30.40 8.38 -16.46
N GLU A 302 30.57 7.27 -15.74
CA GLU A 302 30.81 7.23 -14.30
C GLU A 302 29.75 7.97 -13.46
N LEU A 303 28.49 7.91 -13.90
CA LEU A 303 27.36 8.45 -13.15
C LEU A 303 27.15 7.63 -11.88
N LYS A 304 26.99 8.30 -10.74
CA LYS A 304 26.78 7.66 -9.44
C LYS A 304 25.35 7.83 -8.95
N MET A 305 24.77 6.74 -8.46
CA MET A 305 23.46 6.68 -7.85
C MET A 305 23.50 5.79 -6.63
N PHE A 306 22.69 6.08 -5.62
CA PHE A 306 22.49 5.17 -4.50
C PHE A 306 21.28 4.27 -4.69
N LEU A 307 21.40 3.01 -4.29
CA LEU A 307 20.27 2.21 -3.84
C LEU A 307 20.19 2.32 -2.32
N VAL A 308 19.15 3.00 -1.86
CA VAL A 308 18.94 3.41 -0.48
C VAL A 308 17.96 2.46 0.18
N ARG A 309 18.36 1.86 1.30
CA ARG A 309 17.45 1.16 2.18
C ARG A 309 16.75 2.18 3.07
N ALA A 310 15.44 2.34 2.92
CA ALA A 310 14.69 3.39 3.63
C ALA A 310 13.41 2.86 4.25
N CYS A 311 13.10 3.36 5.44
CA CYS A 311 11.87 3.08 6.15
C CYS A 311 10.87 4.22 5.94
N MET A 312 9.71 3.91 5.35
CA MET A 312 8.66 4.93 5.17
C MET A 312 7.80 5.12 6.43
N GLY A 313 7.85 4.22 7.41
CA GLY A 313 7.00 4.26 8.60
C GLY A 313 5.53 4.33 8.23
N ARG A 314 4.78 5.27 8.81
CA ARG A 314 3.42 5.64 8.40
C ARG A 314 3.47 6.79 7.38
N PRO A 315 3.36 6.52 6.06
CA PRO A 315 3.38 7.58 5.06
C PRO A 315 2.06 8.35 4.98
N TYR A 316 2.16 9.64 4.70
CA TYR A 316 1.04 10.46 4.22
C TYR A 316 1.00 10.43 2.69
N LEU A 317 -0.15 10.07 2.11
CA LEU A 317 -0.35 10.13 0.66
C LEU A 317 -0.90 11.49 0.25
N THR A 318 -0.23 12.17 -0.68
CA THR A 318 -0.76 13.35 -1.38
C THR A 318 -0.99 13.07 -2.86
N ARG A 319 -2.11 13.59 -3.37
CA ARG A 319 -2.46 13.61 -4.81
C ARG A 319 -2.29 15.00 -5.42
N GLU A 320 -1.91 15.97 -4.61
CA GLU A 320 -1.78 17.37 -4.97
C GLU A 320 -0.32 17.81 -4.90
N LYS A 321 0.04 18.73 -5.79
CA LYS A 321 1.35 19.36 -5.82
C LYS A 321 1.40 20.50 -4.82
N LYS A 322 1.66 20.16 -3.56
CA LYS A 322 1.77 21.09 -2.42
C LYS A 322 3.12 20.96 -1.74
N GLN A 323 3.58 22.04 -1.12
CA GLN A 323 4.78 22.07 -0.30
C GLN A 323 4.53 21.43 1.08
N PHE A 324 5.38 20.48 1.46
CA PHE A 324 5.42 19.78 2.74
C PHE A 324 6.83 19.93 3.33
N PRO A 325 7.10 20.97 4.14
CA PRO A 325 8.38 21.10 4.84
C PRO A 325 8.60 20.04 5.94
N ARG A 326 7.55 19.31 6.32
CA ARG A 326 7.54 18.11 7.17
C ARG A 326 6.25 17.32 6.88
N PRO A 327 6.14 16.05 7.27
CA PRO A 327 4.90 15.31 7.13
C PRO A 327 3.75 15.95 7.94
N PRO A 328 2.50 15.86 7.50
CA PRO A 328 1.34 16.37 8.24
C PRO A 328 1.11 15.72 9.61
N CYS A 329 0.31 16.36 10.45
CA CYS A 329 -0.12 15.83 11.74
C CYS A 329 -1.09 14.64 11.61
N THR A 330 -0.96 13.64 12.47
CA THR A 330 -1.84 12.45 12.49
C THR A 330 -3.03 12.58 13.45
N VAL A 331 -3.08 13.63 14.28
CA VAL A 331 -4.21 13.89 15.19
C VAL A 331 -5.46 14.16 14.38
N LYS A 332 -6.54 13.44 14.72
CA LYS A 332 -7.84 13.52 14.03
C LYS A 332 -8.33 14.97 13.99
N GLY A 333 -8.65 15.46 12.79
CA GLY A 333 -9.14 16.83 12.57
C GLY A 333 -8.04 17.89 12.40
N CYS A 334 -6.77 17.60 12.69
CA CYS A 334 -5.67 18.53 12.46
C CYS A 334 -5.18 18.46 11.01
N MET A 335 -4.46 17.38 10.63
CA MET A 335 -3.84 17.19 9.30
C MET A 335 -2.96 18.37 8.82
N GLN A 336 -2.62 19.31 9.71
CA GLN A 336 -1.78 20.45 9.39
C GLN A 336 -0.31 20.09 9.50
N VAL A 337 0.51 20.77 8.71
CA VAL A 337 1.97 20.67 8.78
C VAL A 337 2.52 21.50 9.95
N LYS A 338 1.86 22.62 10.27
CA LYS A 338 2.19 23.49 11.41
C LYS A 338 1.10 23.36 12.47
N CYS A 339 1.42 22.71 13.58
CA CYS A 339 0.56 22.60 14.76
C CYS A 339 1.41 22.32 16.01
N THR A 340 0.79 22.33 17.18
CA THR A 340 1.45 22.07 18.48
C THR A 340 1.46 20.58 18.87
N HIS A 341 0.83 19.70 18.08
CA HIS A 341 0.82 18.27 18.35
C HIS A 341 2.20 17.64 18.09
N THR A 342 2.50 16.55 18.77
CA THR A 342 3.75 15.81 18.58
C THR A 342 3.62 14.73 17.50
N SER A 343 2.43 14.14 17.33
CA SER A 343 2.17 13.05 16.40
C SER A 343 2.01 13.53 14.95
N HIS A 344 2.91 13.07 14.08
CA HIS A 344 2.91 13.33 12.64
C HIS A 344 3.13 12.03 11.87
N PHE A 345 2.85 12.06 10.57
CA PHE A 345 3.29 10.99 9.68
C PHE A 345 4.82 10.92 9.66
N ASP A 346 5.38 9.78 9.29
CA ASP A 346 6.84 9.60 9.27
C ASP A 346 7.44 10.06 7.94
N SER A 347 6.65 10.02 6.86
CA SER A 347 7.09 10.32 5.50
C SER A 347 5.92 10.81 4.64
N VAL A 348 6.23 11.23 3.40
CA VAL A 348 5.23 11.62 2.40
C VAL A 348 5.43 10.80 1.12
N ILE A 349 4.33 10.28 0.56
CA ILE A 349 4.27 9.71 -0.78
C ILE A 349 3.46 10.68 -1.65
N ALA A 350 4.08 11.21 -2.68
CA ALA A 350 3.41 12.03 -3.67
C ALA A 350 3.07 11.18 -4.90
N ASP A 351 1.79 11.08 -5.22
CA ASP A 351 1.28 10.35 -6.37
C ASP A 351 0.31 11.24 -7.15
N VAL A 352 0.88 12.32 -7.70
CA VAL A 352 0.17 13.39 -8.40
C VAL A 352 -0.07 12.95 -9.84
N SER A 353 -1.33 12.99 -10.29
CA SER A 353 -1.74 12.47 -11.61
C SER A 353 -1.06 13.14 -12.80
N THR A 354 -0.63 14.40 -12.64
CA THR A 354 0.10 15.17 -13.68
C THR A 354 1.59 14.86 -13.73
N GLU A 355 2.12 14.10 -12.76
CA GLU A 355 3.53 13.74 -12.69
C GLU A 355 3.74 12.30 -13.19
N LEU A 356 4.90 12.05 -13.81
CA LEU A 356 5.18 10.76 -14.46
C LEU A 356 5.48 9.61 -13.49
N TYR A 357 5.88 9.95 -12.27
CA TYR A 357 6.39 9.05 -11.27
C TYR A 357 5.93 9.52 -9.89
N ARG A 358 5.75 8.56 -8.98
CA ARG A 358 5.58 8.84 -7.57
C ARG A 358 6.91 9.30 -6.96
N GLU A 359 6.82 10.15 -5.95
CA GLU A 359 7.97 10.58 -5.16
C GLU A 359 7.80 10.15 -3.72
N PHE A 360 8.88 9.66 -3.12
CA PHE A 360 8.93 9.19 -1.73
C PHE A 360 9.85 10.13 -0.97
N ILE A 361 9.31 10.82 0.04
CA ILE A 361 10.00 11.92 0.70
C ILE A 361 10.20 11.59 2.17
N ILE A 362 11.46 11.56 2.58
CA ILE A 362 11.89 11.30 3.97
C ILE A 362 12.40 12.59 4.60
N TYR A 363 12.09 12.81 5.87
CA TYR A 363 12.40 14.06 6.59
C TYR A 363 13.38 13.85 7.75
N GLU A 364 13.83 12.62 7.96
CA GLU A 364 14.82 12.28 8.98
C GLU A 364 15.88 11.37 8.36
N LYS A 365 17.14 11.79 8.37
CA LYS A 365 18.21 11.07 7.68
C LYS A 365 18.45 9.65 8.21
N THR A 366 18.15 9.42 9.49
CA THR A 366 18.25 8.11 10.15
C THR A 366 17.20 7.12 9.65
N MET A 367 16.22 7.54 8.83
CA MET A 367 15.29 6.65 8.14
C MET A 367 15.83 6.19 6.77
N CYS A 368 17.09 6.51 6.44
CA CYS A 368 17.75 6.11 5.20
C CYS A 368 19.16 5.58 5.48
N TYR A 369 19.49 4.42 4.90
CA TYR A 369 20.83 3.87 4.85
C TYR A 369 21.30 3.81 3.38
N PRO A 370 22.38 4.54 2.99
CA PRO A 370 22.90 4.54 1.62
C PRO A 370 23.65 3.24 1.32
N GLU A 371 22.93 2.14 1.17
CA GLU A 371 23.51 0.80 1.24
C GLU A 371 24.39 0.41 0.07
N TYR A 372 24.01 0.79 -1.16
CA TYR A 372 24.81 0.52 -2.35
C TYR A 372 25.02 1.77 -3.18
N ILE A 373 26.24 1.95 -3.69
CA ILE A 373 26.60 2.91 -4.72
C ILE A 373 26.65 2.15 -6.05
N ILE A 374 25.93 2.65 -7.03
CA ILE A 374 25.90 2.13 -8.39
C ILE A 374 26.60 3.15 -9.27
N THR A 375 27.65 2.72 -9.94
CA THR A 375 28.32 3.49 -11.00
C THR A 375 27.89 2.92 -12.35
N TYR A 376 27.47 3.80 -13.25
CA TYR A 376 26.99 3.40 -14.57
C TYR A 376 27.29 4.46 -15.63
N ASP A 377 27.38 4.01 -16.87
CA ASP A 377 27.51 4.85 -18.05
C ASP A 377 26.15 4.95 -18.74
N ARG A 378 25.81 6.15 -19.21
CA ARG A 378 24.68 6.40 -20.08
C ARG A 378 25.12 6.29 -21.54
N ILE A 379 24.50 5.40 -22.28
CA ILE A 379 24.81 5.13 -23.69
C ILE A 379 23.78 5.88 -24.53
N VAL A 380 24.18 6.98 -25.15
CA VAL A 380 23.30 7.71 -26.07
C VAL A 380 23.53 7.18 -27.48
N ASN A 381 22.52 6.51 -28.03
CA ASN A 381 22.58 6.03 -29.40
C ASN A 381 22.22 7.18 -30.36
N PRO A 382 22.96 7.36 -31.46
CA PRO A 382 22.53 8.22 -32.55
C PRO A 382 21.13 7.82 -33.00
N VAL A 383 20.29 8.82 -33.30
CA VAL A 383 18.95 8.59 -33.87
C VAL A 383 19.08 8.30 -35.35
#